data_AF-A0A432ZMR7-F1
#
_entry.id   AF-A0A432ZMR7-F1
#
_cell.length_a   1.000
_cell.length_b   1.000
_cell.length_c   1.000
_cell.angle_alpha   90.00
_cell.angle_beta   90.00
_cell.angle_gamma   90.00
#
_symmetry.space_group_name_H-M   'P 1'
#
loop_
_entity.id
_entity.type
_entity.pdbx_description
1 polymer ?
#
loop_
_entity_poly.entity_id
_entity_poly.type
_entity_poly.pdbx_seq_one_letter_code
_entity_poly.pdbx_strand_id
1 'polypeptide(L)'
;MNLTTRLVVLAGLVGLMFYSASANQLWAIIADYQLDWYALGVPLAWGVILGALSNLLGFQFLKTWLEPATYIAASLITLGLTGAAAVYVAHQIGGLTLAPLMISAIGLGVYFWAYSFARFNAAAERNKDKQSK
;
A
#
# COMPACT_ATOMS: atom_id res chain seq x y z
N MET A 1 17.74 17.83 -3.08
CA MET A 1 16.55 17.28 -3.78
C MET A 1 15.56 16.76 -2.74
N ASN A 2 14.32 17.24 -2.75
CA ASN A 2 13.28 16.87 -1.77
C ASN A 2 12.81 15.41 -1.96
N LEU A 3 12.29 14.78 -0.90
CA LEU A 3 11.75 13.42 -0.89
C LEU A 3 10.67 13.23 -1.96
N THR A 4 9.76 14.20 -2.12
CA THR A 4 8.71 14.17 -3.15
C THR A 4 9.31 14.05 -4.55
N THR A 5 10.34 14.83 -4.86
CA THR A 5 11.04 14.76 -6.16
C THR A 5 11.68 13.40 -6.38
N ARG A 6 12.28 12.80 -5.33
CA ARG A 6 12.85 11.44 -5.40
C ARG A 6 11.78 10.39 -5.69
N LEU A 7 10.63 10.49 -5.02
CA LEU A 7 9.51 9.56 -5.22
C LEU A 7 8.93 9.64 -6.63
N VAL A 8 8.78 10.86 -7.18
CA VAL A 8 8.31 11.05 -8.56
C VAL A 8 9.30 10.46 -9.57
N VAL A 9 10.60 10.66 -9.37
CA VAL A 9 11.63 10.06 -10.24
C VAL A 9 11.59 8.54 -10.16
N LEU A 10 11.47 7.97 -8.95
CA LEU A 10 11.35 6.53 -8.76
C LEU A 10 10.05 5.98 -9.39
N ALA A 11 8.94 6.70 -9.28
CA ALA A 11 7.67 6.34 -9.92
C ALA A 11 7.78 6.34 -11.44
N GLY A 12 8.43 7.35 -12.01
CA GLY A 12 8.74 7.38 -13.44
C GLY A 12 9.59 6.20 -13.89
N LEU A 13 10.64 5.85 -13.13
CA LEU A 13 11.49 4.69 -13.42
C LEU A 13 10.72 3.38 -13.32
N VAL A 14 9.90 3.20 -12.29
CA VAL A 14 9.04 2.00 -12.14
C VAL A 14 8.03 1.92 -13.28
N GLY A 15 7.43 3.04 -13.67
CA GLY A 15 6.57 3.13 -14.84
C GLY A 15 7.28 2.68 -16.13
N LEU A 16 8.53 3.11 -16.36
CA LEU A 16 9.33 2.69 -17.50
C LEU A 16 9.70 1.20 -17.46
N MET A 17 9.98 0.65 -16.27
CA MET A 17 10.21 -0.79 -16.12
C MET A 17 8.97 -1.60 -16.48
N PHE A 18 7.80 -1.17 -16.05
CA PHE A 18 6.54 -1.82 -16.39
C PHE A 18 6.14 -1.62 -17.85
N TYR A 19 6.42 -0.45 -18.44
CA TYR A 19 6.19 -0.16 -19.85
C TYR A 19 7.03 -1.06 -20.78
N SER A 20 8.24 -1.40 -20.36
CA SER A 20 9.15 -2.27 -21.12
C SER A 20 8.95 -3.76 -20.84
N ALA A 21 8.13 -4.12 -19.86
CA ALA A 21 7.81 -5.51 -19.57
C ALA A 21 6.98 -6.13 -20.70
N SER A 22 7.26 -7.38 -21.06
CA SER A 22 6.43 -8.08 -22.04
C SER A 22 5.12 -8.56 -21.41
N ALA A 23 4.06 -8.64 -22.21
CA ALA A 23 2.77 -9.16 -21.77
C ALA A 23 2.87 -10.58 -21.17
N ASN A 24 3.74 -11.42 -21.73
CA ASN A 24 3.95 -12.79 -21.24
C ASN A 24 4.59 -12.81 -19.84
N GLN A 25 5.53 -11.91 -19.56
CA GLN A 25 6.12 -11.78 -18.22
C GLN A 25 5.09 -11.31 -17.19
N LEU A 26 4.26 -10.33 -17.56
CA LEU A 26 3.19 -9.84 -16.69
C LEU A 26 2.15 -10.92 -16.40
N TRP A 27 1.77 -11.71 -17.43
CA TRP A 27 0.88 -12.85 -17.25
C TRP A 27 1.49 -13.95 -16.37
N ALA A 28 2.78 -14.25 -16.54
CA ALA A 28 3.47 -15.21 -15.68
C ALA A 28 3.44 -14.76 -14.21
N ILE A 29 3.74 -13.50 -13.92
CA ILE A 29 3.64 -12.93 -12.57
C ILE A 29 2.21 -13.06 -12.02
N ILE A 30 1.20 -12.74 -12.82
CA ILE A 30 -0.20 -12.85 -12.40
C ILE A 30 -0.56 -14.31 -12.07
N ALA A 31 -0.12 -15.26 -12.89
CA ALA A 31 -0.39 -16.68 -12.67
C ALA A 31 0.38 -17.24 -11.45
N ASP A 32 1.66 -16.93 -11.33
CA ASP A 32 2.54 -17.43 -10.26
C ASP A 32 2.09 -16.96 -8.88
N TYR A 33 1.66 -15.70 -8.79
CA TYR A 33 1.13 -15.11 -7.55
C TYR A 33 -0.38 -15.23 -7.40
N GLN A 34 -1.05 -15.92 -8.33
CA GLN A 34 -2.51 -16.08 -8.37
C GLN A 34 -3.25 -14.76 -8.17
N LEU A 35 -2.78 -13.70 -8.85
CA LEU A 35 -3.35 -12.37 -8.70
C LEU A 35 -4.69 -12.31 -9.40
N ASP A 36 -5.71 -11.97 -8.64
CA ASP A 36 -7.04 -11.63 -9.12
C ASP A 36 -7.55 -10.36 -8.42
N TRP A 37 -8.73 -9.90 -8.82
CA TRP A 37 -9.35 -8.71 -8.21
C TRP A 37 -9.69 -8.91 -6.74
N TYR A 38 -9.88 -10.15 -6.28
CA TYR A 38 -10.14 -10.45 -4.88
C TYR A 38 -8.84 -10.35 -4.05
N ALA A 39 -7.73 -10.86 -4.59
CA ALA A 39 -6.40 -10.81 -4.00
C ALA A 39 -5.93 -9.36 -3.79
N LEU A 40 -6.36 -8.42 -4.63
CA LEU A 40 -6.12 -7.00 -4.40
C LEU A 40 -6.80 -6.47 -3.13
N GLY A 41 -7.94 -7.03 -2.71
CA GLY A 41 -8.64 -6.63 -1.49
C GLY A 41 -8.01 -7.19 -0.21
N VAL A 42 -7.25 -8.29 -0.32
CA VAL A 42 -6.67 -9.00 0.83
C VAL A 42 -5.72 -8.11 1.65
N PRO A 43 -4.75 -7.38 1.05
CA PRO A 43 -3.89 -6.45 1.79
C PRO A 43 -4.66 -5.35 2.53
N LEU A 44 -5.75 -4.85 1.96
CA LEU A 44 -6.56 -3.79 2.57
C LEU A 44 -7.25 -4.31 3.84
N ALA A 45 -7.87 -5.48 3.75
CA ALA A 45 -8.53 -6.13 4.87
C ALA A 45 -7.53 -6.42 6.00
N TRP A 46 -6.38 -7.01 5.66
CA TRP A 46 -5.32 -7.26 6.64
C TRP A 46 -4.78 -5.98 7.26
N GLY A 47 -4.66 -4.90 6.49
CA GLY A 47 -4.26 -3.59 7.02
C GLY A 47 -5.13 -3.17 8.19
N VAL A 48 -6.45 -3.17 8.00
CA VAL A 48 -7.41 -2.78 9.06
C VAL A 48 -7.31 -3.71 10.28
N ILE A 49 -7.33 -5.04 10.04
CA ILE A 49 -7.29 -6.07 11.09
C ILE A 49 -6.01 -5.95 11.92
N LEU A 50 -4.85 -5.91 11.25
CA LEU A 50 -3.56 -5.83 11.92
C LEU A 50 -3.38 -4.50 12.66
N GLY A 51 -3.92 -3.39 12.14
CA GLY A 51 -3.87 -2.10 12.82
C GLY A 51 -4.66 -2.13 14.13
N ALA A 52 -5.85 -2.75 14.11
CA ALA A 52 -6.67 -2.93 15.31
C ALA A 52 -5.99 -3.86 16.33
N LEU A 53 -5.45 -5.00 15.86
CA LEU A 53 -4.72 -5.95 16.70
C LEU A 53 -3.46 -5.33 17.32
N SER A 54 -2.71 -4.55 16.56
CA SER A 54 -1.49 -3.88 17.05
C SER A 54 -1.81 -2.92 18.20
N ASN A 55 -2.97 -2.25 18.14
CA ASN A 55 -3.43 -1.39 19.23
C ASN A 55 -3.92 -2.22 20.44
N LEU A 56 -4.63 -3.33 20.21
CA LEU A 56 -5.08 -4.23 21.28
C LEU A 56 -3.91 -4.79 22.09
N LEU A 57 -2.81 -5.12 21.42
CA LEU A 57 -1.58 -5.64 22.04
C LEU A 57 -0.75 -4.54 22.74
N GLY A 58 -1.16 -3.27 22.64
CA GLY A 58 -0.57 -2.18 23.40
C GLY A 58 0.84 -1.78 22.98
N PHE A 59 1.28 -2.15 21.77
CA PHE A 59 2.63 -1.91 21.32
C PHE A 59 2.91 -0.42 21.03
N GLN A 60 3.48 0.29 22.00
CA GLN A 60 3.70 1.74 21.88
C GLN A 60 4.82 2.13 20.90
N PHE A 61 5.78 1.24 20.62
CA PHE A 61 6.86 1.54 19.67
C PHE A 61 6.36 1.76 18.24
N LEU A 62 5.18 1.23 17.89
CA LEU A 62 4.60 1.43 16.56
C LEU A 62 4.11 2.85 16.32
N LYS A 63 3.95 3.67 17.36
CA LYS A 63 3.68 5.11 17.19
C LYS A 63 4.79 5.79 16.40
N THR A 64 6.05 5.45 16.67
CA THR A 64 7.21 5.98 15.93
C THR A 64 7.25 5.47 14.48
N TRP A 65 6.60 4.34 14.20
CA TRP A 65 6.52 3.75 12.86
C TRP A 65 5.37 4.31 12.00
N LEU A 66 4.46 5.10 12.57
CA LEU A 66 3.33 5.66 11.81
C LEU A 66 3.79 6.59 10.69
N GLU A 67 4.74 7.47 10.98
CA GLU A 67 5.29 8.40 9.98
C GLU A 67 6.00 7.65 8.84
N PRO A 68 7.01 6.79 9.08
CA PRO A 68 7.65 6.07 7.98
C PRO A 68 6.69 5.14 7.24
N ALA A 69 5.72 4.52 7.93
CA ALA A 69 4.72 3.67 7.27
C ALA A 69 3.84 4.45 6.30
N THR A 70 3.45 5.68 6.63
CA THR A 70 2.64 6.50 5.70
C THR A 70 3.45 6.95 4.48
N TYR A 71 4.74 7.26 4.63
CA TYR A 71 5.62 7.52 3.49
C TYR A 71 5.83 6.29 2.61
N ILE A 72 6.05 5.11 3.20
CA ILE A 72 6.16 3.85 2.46
C ILE A 72 4.86 3.57 1.70
N ALA A 73 3.71 3.72 2.37
CA ALA A 73 2.41 3.54 1.75
C ALA A 73 2.21 4.47 0.55
N ALA A 74 2.45 5.77 0.73
CA ALA A 74 2.33 6.77 -0.34
C ALA A 74 3.26 6.46 -1.52
N SER A 75 4.48 5.99 -1.23
CA SER A 75 5.44 5.56 -2.25
C SER A 75 4.89 4.39 -3.04
N LEU A 76 4.51 3.29 -2.36
CA LEU A 76 3.99 2.08 -3.01
C LEU A 76 2.73 2.34 -3.83
N ILE A 77 1.80 3.16 -3.30
CA ILE A 77 0.60 3.58 -4.01
C ILE A 77 0.98 4.29 -5.31
N THR A 78 1.88 5.28 -5.23
CA THR A 78 2.31 6.06 -6.39
C THR A 78 3.01 5.18 -7.42
N LEU A 79 3.98 4.35 -6.99
CA LEU A 79 4.73 3.44 -7.86
C LEU A 79 3.80 2.46 -8.57
N GLY A 80 2.89 1.81 -7.84
CA GLY A 80 1.96 0.84 -8.41
C GLY A 80 0.95 1.48 -9.36
N LEU A 81 0.43 2.68 -9.06
CA LEU A 81 -0.52 3.37 -9.93
C LEU A 81 0.16 3.85 -11.22
N THR A 82 1.38 4.39 -11.11
CA THR A 82 2.18 4.77 -12.28
C THR A 82 2.53 3.55 -13.13
N GLY A 83 2.90 2.43 -12.50
CA GLY A 83 3.12 1.15 -13.18
C GLY A 83 1.86 0.66 -13.89
N ALA A 84 0.70 0.69 -13.24
CA ALA A 84 -0.57 0.25 -13.82
C ALA A 84 -0.97 1.11 -15.03
N ALA A 85 -0.82 2.43 -14.93
CA ALA A 85 -1.04 3.32 -16.06
C ALA A 85 -0.09 3.01 -17.22
N ALA A 86 1.19 2.78 -16.94
CA ALA A 86 2.19 2.43 -17.96
C ALA A 86 1.88 1.11 -18.67
N VAL A 87 1.53 0.05 -17.92
CA VAL A 87 1.12 -1.25 -18.48
C VAL A 87 -0.12 -1.10 -19.35
N TYR A 88 -1.12 -0.35 -18.88
CA TYR A 88 -2.36 -0.14 -19.63
C TYR A 88 -2.09 0.59 -20.96
N VAL A 89 -1.25 1.62 -20.94
CA VAL A 89 -0.86 2.36 -22.16
C VAL A 89 -0.07 1.47 -23.12
N ALA A 90 0.85 0.64 -22.60
CA ALA A 90 1.70 -0.21 -23.42
C ALA A 90 0.96 -1.39 -24.09
N HIS A 91 0.01 -2.01 -23.37
CA HIS A 91 -0.60 -3.27 -23.80
C HIS A 91 -2.10 -3.20 -24.07
N GLN A 92 -2.79 -2.15 -23.59
CA GLN A 92 -4.25 -1.97 -23.72
C GLN A 92 -5.09 -3.13 -23.16
N ILE A 93 -4.53 -3.92 -22.24
CA ILE A 93 -5.20 -5.06 -21.59
C ILE A 93 -5.32 -4.77 -20.10
N GLY A 94 -6.56 -4.59 -19.62
CA GLY A 94 -6.84 -4.29 -18.22
C GLY A 94 -6.32 -5.37 -17.25
N GLY A 95 -6.41 -6.65 -17.62
CA GLY A 95 -5.94 -7.75 -16.77
C GLY A 95 -4.46 -7.68 -16.42
N LEU A 96 -3.61 -7.16 -17.31
CA LEU A 96 -2.16 -7.04 -17.06
C LEU A 96 -1.83 -6.01 -15.99
N THR A 97 -2.75 -5.06 -15.72
CA THR A 97 -2.56 -4.06 -14.68
C THR A 97 -2.65 -4.63 -13.26
N LEU A 98 -3.14 -5.87 -13.09
CA LEU A 98 -3.24 -6.53 -11.78
C LEU A 98 -1.88 -6.59 -11.06
N ALA A 99 -0.80 -6.90 -11.78
CA ALA A 99 0.54 -6.98 -11.20
C ALA A 99 0.99 -5.65 -10.55
N PRO A 100 1.01 -4.50 -11.26
CA PRO A 100 1.35 -3.23 -10.62
C PRO A 100 0.28 -2.73 -9.65
N LEU A 101 -1.01 -3.04 -9.85
CA LEU A 101 -2.08 -2.70 -8.89
C LEU A 101 -1.90 -3.41 -7.54
N MET A 102 -1.32 -4.61 -7.53
CA MET A 102 -1.00 -5.31 -6.28
C MET A 102 -0.01 -4.53 -5.42
N ILE A 103 0.94 -3.82 -6.03
CA ILE A 103 1.88 -2.94 -5.32
C ILE A 103 1.11 -1.80 -4.64
N SER A 104 0.17 -1.18 -5.35
CA SER A 104 -0.70 -0.15 -4.79
C SER A 104 -1.61 -0.70 -3.69
N ALA A 105 -2.15 -1.91 -3.85
CA ALA A 105 -2.97 -2.58 -2.84
C ALA A 105 -2.18 -2.82 -1.55
N ILE A 106 -0.92 -3.27 -1.64
CA ILE A 106 -0.03 -3.41 -0.49
C ILE A 106 0.19 -2.04 0.18
N GLY A 107 0.46 -1.00 -0.62
CA GLY A 107 0.58 0.38 -0.10
C GLY A 107 -0.67 0.84 0.65
N LEU A 108 -1.87 0.58 0.12
CA LEU A 108 -3.14 0.85 0.79
C LEU A 108 -3.31 0.01 2.06
N GLY A 109 -2.89 -1.25 2.07
CA GLY A 109 -2.88 -2.09 3.26
C GLY A 109 -2.04 -1.51 4.38
N VAL A 110 -0.82 -1.06 4.07
CA VAL A 110 0.06 -0.37 5.03
C VAL A 110 -0.57 0.93 5.53
N TYR A 111 -1.20 1.70 4.64
CA TYR A 111 -1.92 2.91 5.02
C TYR A 111 -3.09 2.60 5.98
N PHE A 112 -3.91 1.62 5.67
CA PHE A 112 -5.04 1.23 6.52
C PHE A 112 -4.60 0.66 7.85
N TRP A 113 -3.47 -0.02 7.89
CA TRP A 113 -2.84 -0.43 9.14
C TRP A 113 -2.48 0.77 10.02
N ALA A 114 -1.74 1.74 9.46
CA ALA A 114 -1.34 2.94 10.20
C ALA A 114 -2.56 3.74 10.66
N TYR A 115 -3.55 3.90 9.77
CA TYR A 115 -4.81 4.58 10.04
C TYR A 115 -5.60 3.89 11.15
N SER A 116 -5.82 2.58 11.05
CA SER A 116 -6.57 1.79 12.03
C SER A 116 -5.88 1.85 13.41
N PHE A 117 -4.56 1.61 13.45
CA PHE A 117 -3.78 1.70 14.68
C PHE A 117 -3.91 3.07 15.35
N ALA A 118 -3.68 4.16 14.60
CA ALA A 118 -3.78 5.53 15.13
C ALA A 118 -5.21 5.85 15.61
N ARG A 119 -6.23 5.41 14.86
CA ARG A 119 -7.64 5.65 15.20
C ARG A 119 -8.04 4.99 16.51
N PHE A 120 -7.66 3.73 16.72
CA PHE A 120 -7.96 3.00 17.95
C PHE A 120 -7.12 3.49 19.13
N ASN A 121 -5.87 3.88 18.89
CA ASN A 121 -5.01 4.46 19.93
C ASN A 121 -5.58 5.77 20.47
N ALA A 122 -5.98 6.68 19.58
CA ALA A 122 -6.63 7.93 19.95
C ALA A 122 -7.96 7.72 20.68
N ALA A 123 -8.71 6.65 20.35
CA ALA A 123 -9.93 6.29 21.09
C ALA A 123 -9.61 5.81 22.51
N ALA A 124 -8.56 5.01 22.68
CA ALA A 124 -8.11 4.53 23.99
C ALA A 124 -7.64 5.66 24.91
N GLU A 125 -6.88 6.63 24.37
CA GLU A 125 -6.42 7.80 25.13
C GLU A 125 -7.59 8.67 25.62
N ARG A 126 -8.57 8.97 24.75
CA ARG A 126 -9.77 9.73 25.14
C ARG A 126 -10.59 9.05 26.24
N ASN A 127 -10.63 7.72 26.27
CA ASN A 127 -11.36 6.99 27.30
C ASN A 127 -10.64 7.05 28.66
N LYS A 128 -9.30 7.10 28.68
CA LYS A 128 -8.53 7.30 29.91
C LYS A 128 -8.75 8.69 30.51
N ASP A 129 -8.75 9.73 29.67
CA ASP A 129 -8.96 11.11 30.13
C ASP A 129 -10.35 11.34 30.76
N LYS A 130 -11.37 10.60 30.29
CA LYS A 130 -12.73 10.65 30.86
C LYS A 130 -12.88 9.95 32.21
N GLN A 131 -12.02 8.99 32.52
CA GLN A 131 -12.07 8.27 33.80
C GLN A 131 -11.25 8.95 34.91
N SER A 132 -10.37 9.89 34.55
CA SER A 132 -9.55 10.68 35.49
C SER A 132 -10.21 11.98 35.94
N LYS A 133 -11.43 12.30 35.47
CA LYS A 133 -12.24 13.44 35.89
C LYS A 133 -13.47 12.95 36.63
#